data_AF-A0A9E2U7P7-F1
#
_entry.id   AF-A0A9E2U7P7-F1
#
_cell.length_a   1.000
_cell.length_b   1.000
_cell.length_c   1.000
_cell.angle_alpha   90.00
_cell.angle_beta   90.00
_cell.angle_gamma   90.00
#
_symmetry.space_group_name_H-M   'P 1'
#
loop_
_entity.id
_entity.type
_entity.pdbx_description
1 polymer ?
#
loop_
_entity_poly.entity_id
_entity_poly.type
_entity_poly.pdbx_seq_one_letter_code
_entity_poly.pdbx_strand_id
1 'polypeptide(L)'
;EIFGQHLLGAVDNDVLELTHSERTRIFNLGYYTWVEQQGVSLETFQKRRSQKFWKELREAASAWDVLIAEFNAVAGGEPAC
;
A
#
# COMPACT_ATOMS: atom_id res chain seq x y z
N GLU A 1 -4.34 8.41 -18.47
CA GLU A 1 -3.61 7.24 -17.92
C GLU A 1 -2.34 7.73 -17.25
N ILE A 2 -2.12 7.40 -15.97
CA ILE A 2 -0.92 7.83 -15.20
C ILE A 2 0.20 6.78 -15.30
N PHE A 3 -0.12 5.56 -15.71
CA PHE A 3 0.82 4.43 -15.70
C PHE A 3 1.98 4.61 -16.70
N GLY A 4 1.71 5.19 -17.88
CA GLY A 4 2.75 5.36 -18.90
C GLY A 4 3.83 6.35 -18.53
N GLN A 5 3.50 7.47 -17.87
CA GLN A 5 4.39 8.64 -17.85
C GLN A 5 5.68 8.45 -17.04
N HIS A 6 5.71 7.52 -16.07
CA HIS A 6 6.91 7.19 -15.27
C HIS A 6 7.60 5.87 -15.67
N LEU A 7 7.01 5.12 -16.61
CA LEU A 7 7.56 3.86 -17.13
C LEU A 7 8.21 4.02 -18.52
N LEU A 8 8.10 5.19 -19.16
CA LEU A 8 8.63 5.47 -20.51
C LEU A 8 10.16 5.28 -20.67
N GLY A 9 10.91 5.09 -19.57
CA GLY A 9 12.35 4.79 -19.60
C GLY A 9 12.73 3.47 -18.92
N ALA A 10 11.76 2.72 -18.40
CA ALA A 10 12.01 1.36 -17.92
C ALA A 10 12.11 0.47 -19.15
N VAL A 11 13.27 -0.15 -19.37
CA VAL A 11 13.46 -1.10 -20.45
C VAL A 11 12.53 -2.28 -20.18
N ASP A 12 11.83 -2.80 -21.20
CA ASP A 12 10.87 -3.91 -21.07
C ASP A 12 11.44 -5.15 -20.36
N ASN A 13 12.76 -5.26 -20.24
CA ASN A 13 13.46 -6.34 -19.54
C ASN A 13 13.35 -6.29 -18.01
N ASP A 14 13.03 -5.13 -17.41
CA ASP A 14 13.01 -4.94 -15.96
C ASP A 14 11.59 -4.92 -15.37
N VAL A 15 10.57 -5.03 -16.22
CA VAL A 15 9.16 -4.98 -15.83
C VAL A 15 8.40 -6.20 -16.36
N LEU A 16 7.49 -6.73 -15.56
CA LEU A 16 6.59 -7.81 -15.98
C LEU A 16 5.17 -7.25 -16.11
N GLU A 17 4.64 -7.21 -17.33
CA GLU A 17 3.23 -6.91 -17.54
C GLU A 17 2.36 -8.08 -17.09
N LEU A 18 1.45 -7.82 -16.14
CA LEU A 18 0.61 -8.85 -15.56
C LEU A 18 -0.81 -8.84 -16.15
N THR A 19 -1.26 -10.01 -16.56
CA THR A 19 -2.67 -10.29 -16.81
C THR A 19 -3.51 -10.14 -15.53
N HIS A 20 -4.83 -10.07 -15.69
CA HIS A 20 -5.75 -10.00 -14.54
C HIS A 20 -5.60 -11.21 -13.60
N SER A 21 -5.44 -12.41 -14.16
CA SER A 21 -5.28 -13.65 -13.41
C SER A 21 -3.98 -13.65 -12.60
N GLU A 22 -2.89 -13.15 -13.17
CA GLU A 22 -1.60 -13.06 -12.46
C GLU A 22 -1.65 -12.05 -11.32
N ARG A 23 -2.27 -10.88 -11.53
CA ARG A 23 -2.52 -9.92 -10.44
C ARG A 23 -3.32 -10.55 -9.30
N THR A 24 -4.34 -11.35 -9.62
CA THR A 24 -5.14 -12.06 -8.62
C THR A 24 -4.31 -13.12 -7.87
N ARG A 25 -3.44 -13.86 -8.57
CA ARG A 25 -2.53 -14.83 -7.92
C ARG A 25 -1.61 -14.15 -6.93
N ILE A 26 -0.96 -13.04 -7.33
CA ILE A 26 -0.07 -12.27 -6.45
C ILE A 26 -0.83 -11.70 -5.26
N PHE A 27 -2.04 -11.14 -5.46
CA PHE A 27 -2.87 -10.66 -4.36
C PHE A 27 -3.13 -11.77 -3.34
N ASN A 28 -3.48 -12.97 -3.80
CA ASN A 28 -3.78 -14.11 -2.92
C ASN A 28 -2.55 -14.56 -2.10
N LEU A 29 -1.31 -14.31 -2.54
CA LEU A 29 -0.12 -14.60 -1.72
C LEU A 29 -0.11 -13.80 -0.41
N GLY A 30 -0.71 -12.60 -0.42
CA GLY A 30 -0.85 -11.78 0.78
C GLY A 30 -1.70 -12.43 1.88
N TYR A 31 -2.53 -13.44 1.56
CA TYR A 31 -3.33 -14.16 2.54
C TYR A 31 -2.46 -14.81 3.62
N TYR A 32 -1.38 -15.49 3.22
CA TYR A 32 -0.50 -16.20 4.16
C TYR A 32 0.14 -15.27 5.18
N THR A 33 0.61 -14.11 4.74
CA THR A 33 1.24 -13.14 5.66
C THR A 33 0.21 -12.39 6.49
N TRP A 34 -0.79 -11.80 5.84
CA TRP A 34 -1.68 -10.87 6.55
C TRP A 34 -2.74 -11.60 7.37
N VAL A 35 -3.34 -12.65 6.82
CA VAL A 35 -4.42 -13.38 7.50
C VAL A 35 -3.84 -14.42 8.44
N GLU A 36 -3.01 -15.33 7.95
CA GLU A 36 -2.54 -16.44 8.79
C GLU A 36 -1.47 -16.01 9.79
N GLN A 37 -0.44 -15.26 9.37
CA GLN A 37 0.67 -14.90 10.27
C GLN A 37 0.35 -13.69 11.16
N GLN A 38 -0.29 -12.65 10.61
CA GLN A 38 -0.56 -11.40 11.33
C GLN A 38 -1.99 -11.31 11.90
N GLY A 39 -2.86 -12.29 11.63
CA GLY A 39 -4.20 -12.36 12.21
C GLY A 39 -5.18 -11.31 11.69
N VAL A 40 -4.91 -10.67 10.54
CA VAL A 40 -5.89 -9.78 9.90
C VAL A 40 -7.10 -10.57 9.46
N SER A 41 -8.31 -10.10 9.78
CA SER A 41 -9.52 -10.79 9.33
C SER A 41 -9.57 -10.88 7.81
N LEU A 42 -10.09 -12.00 7.30
CA LEU A 42 -10.23 -12.21 5.86
C LEU A 42 -11.04 -11.09 5.20
N GLU A 43 -12.09 -10.60 5.87
CA GLU A 43 -12.90 -9.48 5.38
C GLU A 43 -12.07 -8.21 5.18
N THR A 44 -11.24 -7.85 6.16
CA THR A 44 -10.36 -6.67 6.09
C THR A 44 -9.31 -6.84 5.01
N PHE A 45 -8.74 -8.05 4.87
CA PHE A 45 -7.80 -8.35 3.79
C PHE A 45 -8.46 -8.17 2.41
N GLN A 46 -9.68 -8.68 2.21
CA GLN A 46 -10.38 -8.60 0.94
C GLN A 46 -10.71 -7.17 0.50
N LYS A 47 -10.92 -6.23 1.44
CA LYS A 47 -11.14 -4.80 1.11
C LYS A 47 -10.00 -4.22 0.27
N ARG A 48 -8.77 -4.70 0.46
CA ARG A 48 -7.56 -4.28 -0.27
C ARG A 48 -7.57 -4.63 -1.76
N ARG A 49 -8.49 -5.48 -2.22
CA ARG A 49 -8.67 -5.79 -3.66
C ARG A 49 -9.18 -4.59 -4.44
N SER A 50 -9.92 -3.68 -3.80
CA SER A 50 -10.48 -2.50 -4.43
C SER A 50 -9.49 -1.34 -4.43
N GLN A 51 -9.31 -0.68 -5.58
CA GLN A 51 -8.55 0.57 -5.65
C GLN A 51 -9.18 1.70 -4.81
N LYS A 52 -10.50 1.64 -4.57
CA LYS A 52 -11.19 2.61 -3.72
C LYS A 52 -10.64 2.60 -2.29
N PHE A 53 -10.41 1.40 -1.73
CA PHE A 53 -9.82 1.24 -0.40
C PHE A 53 -8.49 2.00 -0.27
N TRP A 54 -7.61 1.87 -1.27
CA TRP A 54 -6.30 2.53 -1.25
C TRP A 54 -6.39 4.05 -1.44
N LYS A 55 -7.37 4.54 -2.18
CA LYS A 55 -7.63 5.98 -2.32
C LYS A 55 -8.11 6.58 -1.01
N GLU A 56 -9.11 5.96 -0.38
CA GLU A 56 -9.63 6.37 0.93
C GLU A 56 -8.54 6.29 2.02
N LEU A 57 -7.71 5.24 1.99
CA LEU A 57 -6.57 5.12 2.91
C LEU A 57 -5.59 6.29 2.76
N ARG A 58 -5.32 6.73 1.52
CA ARG A 58 -4.41 7.85 1.24
C ARG A 58 -4.96 9.18 1.74
N GLU A 59 -6.27 9.36 1.77
CA GLU A 59 -6.90 10.58 2.30
C GLU A 59 -6.61 10.76 3.81
N ALA A 60 -6.41 9.66 4.55
CA ALA A 60 -6.04 9.70 5.96
C ALA A 60 -4.55 9.99 6.22
N ALA A 61 -3.69 9.93 5.19
CA ALA A 61 -2.24 10.02 5.37
C ALA A 61 -1.78 11.34 6.02
N SER A 62 -2.35 12.47 5.60
CA SER A 62 -1.97 13.78 6.16
C SER A 62 -2.37 13.93 7.62
N ALA A 63 -3.49 13.33 8.04
CA ALA A 63 -3.90 13.33 9.44
C ALA A 63 -2.94 12.49 10.30
N TRP A 64 -2.46 11.36 9.76
CA TRP A 64 -1.45 10.55 10.44
C TRP A 64 -0.11 11.28 10.54
N ASP A 65 0.32 12.01 9.52
CA ASP A 65 1.56 12.80 9.58
C ASP A 65 1.54 13.78 10.75
N VAL A 66 0.41 14.46 10.98
CA VAL A 66 0.21 15.35 12.14
C VAL A 66 0.30 14.57 13.45
N LEU A 67 -0.44 13.46 13.57
CA LEU A 67 -0.44 12.64 14.79
C LEU A 67 0.94 12.03 15.10
N ILE A 68 1.69 11.65 14.06
CA ILE A 68 3.06 11.13 14.20
C ILE A 68 4.00 12.24 14.68
N ALA A 69 3.89 13.45 14.12
CA ALA A 69 4.69 14.59 14.55
C ALA A 69 4.41 14.95 16.03
N GLU A 70 3.14 14.99 16.43
CA GLU A 70 2.72 15.21 17.82
C GLU A 70 3.26 14.12 18.75
N PHE A 71 3.10 12.85 18.36
CA PHE A 71 3.62 11.72 19.14
C PHE A 71 5.14 11.80 19.32
N ASN A 72 5.88 12.08 18.24
CA ASN A 72 7.34 12.17 18.27
C ASN A 72 7.83 13.33 19.16
N ALA A 73 7.16 14.48 19.10
CA ALA A 73 7.47 15.63 19.95
C ALA A 73 7.31 15.30 21.44
N VAL A 74 6.32 14.48 21.80
CA VAL A 74 6.10 14.00 23.19
C VAL A 74 7.10 12.91 23.58
N ALA A 75 7.42 12.01 22.67
CA ALA A 75 8.33 10.88 22.90
C ALA A 75 9.82 11.28 22.92
N GLY A 76 10.15 12.56 22.66
CA GLY A 76 11.52 13.08 22.69
C GLY A 76 12.30 12.86 21.39
N GLY A 77 11.63 12.53 20.29
CA GLY A 77 12.23 12.56 18.95
C GLY A 77 12.28 14.01 18.48
N GLU A 78 13.48 14.58 18.31
CA GLU A 78 13.63 15.92 17.75
C GLU A 78 12.81 16.06 16.45
N PRO A 79 12.09 17.18 16.25
CA PRO A 79 11.25 17.37 15.09
C PRO A 79 12.13 17.41 13.83
N ALA A 80 11.78 16.59 12.84
CA ALA A 80 12.40 16.66 11.52
C ALA A 80 12.11 18.04 10.89
N CYS A 81 13.16 18.82 10.65
CA CYS A 81 13.09 20.02 9.82
C CYS A 81 13.07 19.67 8.32
#